data_AF-A0A3D1T352-F1
#
_entry.id   AF-A0A3D1T352-F1
#
_cell.length_a   1.000
_cell.length_b   1.000
_cell.length_c   1.000
_cell.angle_alpha   90.00
_cell.angle_beta   90.00
_cell.angle_gamma   90.00
#
_symmetry.space_group_name_H-M   'P 1'
#
loop_
_entity.id
_entity.type
_entity.pdbx_description
1 polymer ?
#
loop_
_entity_poly.entity_id
_entity_poly.type
_entity_poly.pdbx_seq_one_letter_code
_entity_poly.pdbx_strand_id
1 'polypeptide(L)' 'MDSNTFAEELLREEKVAVTPGGAFGECGEGYVRCSLASSMENLKESLVRMERFLERHKKQVG' A
#
# COMPACT_ATOMS: atom_id res chain seq x y z
N MET A 1 6.32 -3.95 9.49
CA MET A 1 5.58 -2.68 9.36
C MET A 1 4.12 -3.04 9.56
N ASP A 2 3.42 -2.33 10.45
CA ASP A 2 1.97 -2.48 10.61
C ASP A 2 1.20 -1.80 9.47
N SER A 3 -0.11 -2.07 9.38
CA SER A 3 -0.96 -1.62 8.27
C SER A 3 -1.08 -0.10 8.14
N ASN A 4 -1.06 0.63 9.26
CA ASN A 4 -1.10 2.11 9.26
C ASN A 4 0.21 2.68 8.76
N THR A 5 1.34 2.23 9.31
CA THR A 5 2.66 2.68 8.89
C THR A 5 2.87 2.40 7.39
N PHE A 6 2.44 1.24 6.89
CA PHE A 6 2.50 0.92 5.46
C PHE A 6 1.68 1.88 4.62
N ALA A 7 0.43 2.15 4.99
CA ALA A 7 -0.44 3.05 4.26
C ALA A 7 0.11 4.50 4.22
N GLU A 8 0.64 4.98 5.35
CA GLU A 8 1.23 6.32 5.45
C GLU A 8 2.51 6.47 4.65
N GLU A 9 3.43 5.50 4.73
CA GLU A 9 4.69 5.56 3.98
C GLU A 9 4.48 5.42 2.48
N LEU A 10 3.60 4.51 2.03
CA LEU A 10 3.24 4.37 0.63
C LEU A 10 2.62 5.67 0.06
N LEU A 11 1.76 6.34 0.84
CA LEU A 11 1.20 7.62 0.45
C LEU A 11 2.28 8.71 0.38
N ARG A 12 3.17 8.77 1.37
CA ARG A 12 4.19 9.81 1.45
C ARG A 12 5.21 9.70 0.31
N GLU A 13 5.72 8.48 0.09
CA GLU A 13 6.83 8.20 -0.82
C GLU A 13 6.37 8.11 -2.27
N GLU A 14 5.26 7.43 -2.52
CA GLU A 14 4.83 7.07 -3.87
C GLU A 14 3.51 7.74 -4.29
N LYS A 15 2.88 8.53 -3.40
CA LYS A 15 1.60 9.21 -3.65
C LYS A 15 0.46 8.24 -3.98
N VAL A 16 0.48 7.05 -3.39
CA VAL A 16 -0.58 6.04 -3.51
C VAL A 16 -1.31 5.91 -2.18
N ALA A 17 -2.60 6.28 -2.17
CA ALA A 17 -3.44 6.14 -0.98
C ALA A 17 -4.11 4.76 -0.95
N VAL A 18 -3.97 4.06 0.17
CA VAL A 18 -4.68 2.81 0.48
C VAL A 18 -5.36 2.93 1.84
N THR A 19 -6.40 2.12 2.09
CA THR A 19 -7.00 2.07 3.44
C THR A 19 -6.27 1.03 4.27
N PRO A 20 -5.72 1.37 5.45
CA PRO A 20 -5.11 0.40 6.34
C PRO A 20 -6.15 -0.61 6.82
N GLY A 21 -5.80 -1.89 6.85
CA GLY A 21 -6.73 -2.96 7.18
C GLY A 21 -7.22 -2.90 8.63
N GLY A 22 -6.40 -2.38 9.55
CA GLY A 22 -6.81 -2.14 10.94
C GLY A 22 -8.03 -1.21 11.08
N ALA A 23 -8.33 -0.37 10.08
CA ALA A 23 -9.55 0.44 10.03
C ALA A 23 -10.84 -0.41 9.90
N PHE A 24 -10.73 -1.69 9.52
CA PHE A 24 -11.83 -2.66 9.45
C PHE A 24 -11.87 -3.62 10.66
N GLY A 25 -11.06 -3.37 11.69
CA GLY A 25 -10.92 -4.19 12.88
C GLY A 25 -9.62 -5.00 12.90
N GLU A 26 -9.34 -5.65 14.04
CA GLU A 26 -8.07 -6.35 14.31
C GLU A 26 -7.76 -7.43 13.27
N CYS A 27 -8.78 -8.12 12.74
CA CYS A 27 -8.60 -9.14 11.71
C CYS A 27 -8.06 -8.60 10.38
N GLY A 28 -8.12 -7.29 10.16
CA GLY A 28 -7.56 -6.63 8.98
C GLY A 28 -6.10 -6.21 9.15
N GLU A 29 -5.52 -6.33 10.34
CA GLU A 29 -4.14 -5.92 10.60
C GLU A 29 -3.15 -6.70 9.71
N GLY A 30 -2.10 -6.03 9.24
CA GLY A 30 -1.17 -6.58 8.23
C GLY A 30 -1.68 -6.56 6.78
N TYR A 31 -2.92 -6.11 6.52
CA TYR A 31 -3.48 -5.96 5.18
C TYR A 31 -3.81 -4.49 4.85
N VAL A 32 -4.04 -4.22 3.57
CA VAL A 32 -4.58 -2.93 3.08
C VAL A 32 -5.71 -3.19 2.08
N ARG A 33 -6.64 -2.24 1.96
CA ARG A 33 -7.72 -2.27 0.98
C ARG A 33 -7.44 -1.26 -0.14
N CYS A 34 -7.53 -1.73 -1.39
CA CYS A 34 -7.43 -0.91 -2.59
C CYS A 34 -8.81 -0.62 -3.19
N SER A 35 -9.03 0.62 -3.63
CA SER A 35 -10.23 0.99 -4.40
C SER A 35 -9.97 0.78 -5.89
N LEU A 36 -10.82 0.00 -6.55
CA LEU A 36 -10.78 -0.18 -8.01
C LEU A 36 -11.62 0.85 -8.76
N ALA A 37 -12.30 1.76 -8.05
CA ALA A 37 -13.14 2.81 -8.63
C ALA A 37 -12.29 4.01 -9.10
N SER A 38 -11.41 3.79 -10.08
CA SER A 38 -10.57 4.81 -10.70
C SER A 38 -10.34 4.48 -12.18
N SER A 39 -9.64 5.35 -12.92
CA SER A 39 -9.27 5.06 -14.31
C SER A 39 -8.26 3.90 -14.38
N MET A 40 -8.31 3.12 -15.46
CA MET A 40 -7.33 2.04 -15.69
C MET A 40 -5.88 2.55 -15.73
N GLU A 41 -5.67 3.78 -16.18
CA GLU A 41 -4.37 4.43 -16.17
C GLU A 41 -3.87 4.65 -14.74
N ASN A 42 -4.69 5.26 -13.87
CA ASN A 42 -4.35 5.47 -12.47
C ASN A 42 -4.12 4.16 -11.72
N LEU A 43 -4.91 3.12 -12.01
CA LEU A 43 -4.75 1.80 -11.41
C LEU A 43 -3.42 1.15 -11.82
N LYS A 44 -3.03 1.23 -13.09
CA LYS A 44 -1.74 0.69 -13.53
C LYS A 44 -0.56 1.45 -12.92
N GLU A 45 -0.64 2.78 -12.91
CA GLU A 45 0.40 3.62 -12.34
C GLU A 45 0.56 3.38 -10.83
N SER A 46 -0.54 3.25 -10.08
CA SER A 46 -0.47 2.98 -8.64
C SER A 46 0.16 1.62 -8.33
N LEU A 47 -0.07 0.59 -9.16
CA LEU A 47 0.58 -0.71 -9.02
C LEU A 47 2.09 -0.62 -9.28
N VAL A 48 2.53 0.08 -10.34
CA VAL A 48 3.96 0.29 -10.65
C VAL A 48 4.66 1.03 -9.50
N ARG A 49 4.01 2.03 -8.93
CA ARG A 49 4.54 2.76 -7.78
C ARG A 49 4.61 1.91 -6.52
N MET A 50 3.59 1.10 -6.26
CA MET A 50 3.58 0.15 -5.15
C MET A 50 4.69 -0.90 -5.30
N GLU A 51 4.97 -1.39 -6.51
CA GLU A 51 6.13 -2.25 -6.76
C GLU A 51 7.45 -1.58 -6.38
N ARG A 52 7.67 -0.31 -6.78
CA ARG A 52 8.87 0.46 -6.39
C ARG A 52 9.01 0.61 -4.87
N PHE A 53 7.91 0.89 -4.18
CA PHE A 53 7.87 0.93 -2.72
C PHE A 53 8.30 -0.41 -2.12
N LEU A 54 7.71 -1.51 -2.58
CA LEU A 54 8.00 -2.85 -2.08
C LEU A 54 9.46 -3.25 -2.32
N GLU A 55 10.03 -2.96 -3.49
CA GLU A 55 11.45 -3.23 -3.77
C GLU A 55 12.38 -2.42 -2.87
N ARG A 56 12.03 -1.16 -2.55
CA ARG A 56 12.81 -0.29 -1.66
C ARG A 56 12.79 -0.77 -0.21
N HIS A 57 11.65 -1.30 0.23
CA HIS A 57 11.41 -1.74 1.61
C HIS A 57 11.54 -3.26 1.79
N LYS A 58 11.93 -4.00 0.74
CA LYS A 58 12.28 -5.42 0.83
C LYS A 58 13.41 -5.58 1.85
N LYS A 59 13.12 -6.26 2.96
CA LYS A 59 14.19 -6.82 3.79
C LYS A 59 14.92 -7.86 2.97
N GLN A 60 16.25 -7.79 2.89
CA GLN A 60 17.06 -8.91 2.42
C GLN A 60 16.77 -10.08 3.36
N VAL A 61 15.98 -11.02 2.88
CA VAL A 61 15.89 -12.35 3.48
C VAL A 61 17.15 -13.06 3.00
N GLY A 62 18.18 -13.08 3.84
CA GLY A 62 19.35 -13.95 3.67
C GLY A 62 18.99 -15.39 3.94
#